data_AF-A0A8S2Z1Q8-F1
#
_entry.id   AF-A0A8S2Z1Q8-F1
#
_cell.length_a   1.000
_cell.length_b   1.000
_cell.length_c   1.000
_cell.angle_alpha   90.00
_cell.angle_beta   90.00
_cell.angle_gamma   90.00
#
_symmetry.space_group_name_H-M   'P 1'
#
loop_
_entity.id
_entity.type
_entity.pdbx_description
1 polymer ?
#
loop_
_entity_poly.entity_id
_entity_poly.type
_entity_poly.pdbx_seq_one_letter_code
_entity_poly.pdbx_strand_id
1 'polypeptide(L)' 'MNLLRDKKTGKSKGFAFICYEDQRSTILAVDNFNGVSLAGRSIRVDHVKDYKPPKENDNDDDIVKTL' A
#
# COMPACT_ATOMS: atom_id res chain seq x y z
N MET A 1 -1.40 9.51 4.19
CA MET A 1 -1.77 8.31 3.40
C MET A 1 -1.48 8.59 1.94
N ASN A 2 -0.65 7.78 1.30
CA ASN A 2 -0.32 7.90 -0.11
C ASN A 2 -1.05 6.80 -0.88
N LEU A 3 -1.97 7.18 -1.76
CA LEU A 3 -2.72 6.24 -2.59
C LEU A 3 -2.20 6.34 -4.02
N LEU A 4 -1.62 5.27 -4.54
CA LEU A 4 -1.09 5.30 -5.90
C LEU A 4 -2.22 5.24 -6.91
N ARG A 5 -2.32 6.30 -7.70
CA ARG A 5 -3.25 6.45 -8.82
C ARG A 5 -2.45 6.59 -10.10
N ASP A 6 -2.94 5.96 -11.14
CA ASP A 6 -2.44 6.17 -12.49
C ASP A 6 -2.77 7.61 -12.91
N LYS A 7 -1.76 8.38 -13.32
CA LYS A 7 -1.91 9.78 -13.75
C LYS A 7 -2.69 9.92 -15.05
N LYS A 8 -2.73 8.88 -15.90
CA LYS A 8 -3.43 8.91 -17.20
C LYS A 8 -4.88 8.43 -17.08
N THR A 9 -5.12 7.38 -16.30
CA THR A 9 -6.47 6.79 -16.18
C THR A 9 -7.22 7.22 -14.91
N GLY A 10 -6.53 7.84 -13.95
CA GLY A 10 -7.10 8.23 -12.65
C GLY A 10 -7.48 7.05 -11.75
N LYS A 11 -7.32 5.81 -12.22
CA LYS A 11 -7.66 4.59 -11.49
C LYS A 11 -6.62 4.33 -10.41
N SER A 12 -7.09 3.87 -9.25
CA SER A 12 -6.21 3.39 -8.19
C SER A 12 -5.50 2.12 -8.64
N LYS A 13 -4.19 2.02 -8.38
CA LYS A 13 -3.40 0.81 -8.69
C LYS A 13 -3.69 -0.35 -7.70
N GLY A 14 -4.58 -0.14 -6.73
CA GLY A 14 -4.98 -1.18 -5.76
C GLY A 14 -4.07 -1.30 -4.54
N PHE A 15 -3.12 -0.36 -4.35
CA PHE A 15 -2.27 -0.31 -3.16
C PHE A 15 -2.13 1.12 -2.63
N ALA A 16 -1.86 1.21 -1.34
CA ALA A 16 -1.70 2.46 -0.62
C ALA A 16 -0.69 2.29 0.51
N PHE A 17 0.01 3.36 0.83
CA PHE A 17 0.92 3.41 1.97
C PHE A 17 0.36 4.34 3.03
N ILE A 18 0.33 3.84 4.26
CA ILE A 18 -0.18 4.58 5.43
C ILE A 18 0.97 4.62 6.43
N CYS A 19 1.35 5.82 6.84
CA CYS A 19 2.22 6.02 8.00
C CYS A 19 1.34 6.28 9.21
N TYR A 20 1.55 5.49 10.26
CA TYR A 20 1.00 5.74 11.59
C TYR A 20 2.05 6.46 12.44
N GLU A 21 1.58 7.22 13.43
CA GLU A 21 2.45 7.89 14.40
C GLU A 21 3.06 6.90 15.39
N ASP A 22 2.28 5.88 15.78
CA ASP A 22 2.68 4.86 16.75
C ASP A 22 2.84 3.49 16.09
N GLN A 23 3.91 2.79 16.46
CA GLN A 23 4.20 1.43 16.00
C GLN A 23 3.10 0.43 16.43
N ARG A 24 2.51 0.60 17.62
CA ARG A 24 1.44 -0.31 18.09
C ARG A 24 0.19 -0.17 17.24
N SER A 25 -0.11 1.05 16.78
CA SER A 25 -1.20 1.31 15.84
C SER A 25 -0.98 0.57 14.51
N THR A 26 0.27 0.53 14.02
CA THR A 26 0.62 -0.21 12.80
C THR A 26 0.42 -1.72 12.96
N ILE A 27 0.75 -2.28 14.13
CA ILE A 27 0.58 -3.73 14.43
C ILE A 27 -0.90 -4.08 14.46
N LEU A 28 -1.70 -3.32 15.20
CA LEU A 28 -3.16 -3.48 15.26
C LEU A 28 -3.80 -3.36 13.86
N ALA A 29 -3.34 -2.42 13.04
CA ALA A 29 -3.85 -2.25 11.69
C ALA A 29 -3.50 -3.45 10.80
N VAL A 30 -2.27 -3.97 10.87
CA VAL A 30 -1.87 -5.14 10.10
C VAL A 30 -2.66 -6.38 10.56
N ASP A 31 -2.70 -6.66 11.85
CA ASP A 31 -3.38 -7.85 12.37
C ASP A 31 -4.89 -7.84 12.09
N ASN A 32 -5.54 -6.67 12.22
CA ASN A 32 -6.99 -6.57 12.06
C ASN A 32 -7.43 -6.44 10.61
N PHE A 33 -6.61 -5.85 9.72
CA PHE A 33 -7.00 -5.60 8.33
C PHE A 33 -6.33 -6.53 7.32
N ASN A 34 -5.29 -7.29 7.69
CA ASN A 34 -4.71 -8.28 6.81
C ASN A 34 -5.68 -9.45 6.59
N GLY A 35 -6.05 -9.71 5.33
CA GLY A 35 -6.99 -10.76 4.96
C GLY A 35 -8.47 -10.35 5.04
N VAL A 36 -8.78 -9.11 5.43
CA VAL A 36 -10.16 -8.61 5.40
C VAL A 36 -10.65 -8.49 3.96
N SER A 37 -11.91 -8.84 3.72
CA SER A 37 -12.55 -8.64 2.42
C SER A 37 -13.16 -7.25 2.35
N LEU A 38 -12.51 -6.34 1.61
CA LEU A 38 -12.98 -4.98 1.37
C LEU A 38 -13.60 -4.89 -0.03
N ALA A 39 -14.87 -4.51 -0.12
CA ALA A 39 -15.58 -4.35 -1.40
C ALA A 39 -15.47 -5.58 -2.34
N GLY A 40 -15.48 -6.80 -1.77
CA GLY A 40 -15.38 -8.05 -2.52
C GLY A 40 -13.96 -8.45 -2.94
N ARG A 41 -12.91 -7.77 -2.44
CA ARG A 41 -11.51 -8.15 -2.63
C ARG A 41 -10.82 -8.31 -1.29
N SER A 42 -10.07 -9.39 -1.11
CA SER A 42 -9.20 -9.57 0.05
C SER A 42 -8.04 -8.58 -0.03
N ILE A 43 -7.87 -7.76 1.01
CA ILE A 43 -6.75 -6.85 1.13
C ILE A 43 -5.61 -7.52 1.91
N ARG A 44 -4.37 -7.21 1.53
CA ARG A 44 -3.18 -7.59 2.27
C ARG A 44 -2.59 -6.34 2.89
N VAL A 45 -2.27 -6.42 4.18
CA VAL A 45 -1.62 -5.33 4.92
C VAL A 45 -0.33 -5.90 5.50
N ASP A 46 0.77 -5.17 5.32
CA ASP A 46 2.11 -5.64 5.71
C ASP A 46 2.91 -4.47 6.32
N HIS A 47 3.91 -4.80 7.13
CA HIS A 47 4.76 -3.81 7.77
C HIS A 47 5.91 -3.40 6.84
N VAL A 48 5.99 -2.12 6.51
CA VAL A 48 7.10 -1.55 5.72
C VAL A 48 8.03 -0.77 6.64
N LYS A 49 9.26 -1.27 6.83
CA LYS A 49 10.30 -0.59 7.63
C LYS A 49 10.99 0.56 6.88
N ASP A 50 11.15 0.41 5.56
CA ASP A 50 11.82 1.37 4.69
C ASP A 50 10.84 1.91 3.64
N TYR A 51 9.87 2.73 4.07
CA TYR A 51 8.97 3.38 3.12
C TYR A 51 9.72 4.48 2.36
N LYS A 52 9.93 4.26 1.06
CA LYS A 52 10.39 5.30 0.15
C LYS A 52 9.16 5.89 -0.54
N PRO A 53 8.88 7.20 -0.39
CA PRO A 53 7.82 7.83 -1.15
C PRO A 53 8.15 7.65 -2.64
N PRO A 54 7.21 7.14 -3.44
CA PRO A 54 7.45 6.92 -4.86
C PRO A 54 7.79 8.26 -5.50
N LYS A 55 9.00 8.35 -6.07
CA LYS A 55 9.40 9.47 -6.91
C LYS A 55 8.51 9.42 -8.15
N GLU A 56 7.96 10.56 -8.56
CA GLU A 56 6.97 10.68 -9.64
C GLU A 56 7.40 10.15 -11.03
N ASN A 57 8.59 9.56 -11.19
CA ASN A 57 9.21 9.23 -12.47
C ASN A 57 9.82 7.82 -12.60
N ASP A 58 9.68 6.93 -11.63
CA ASP A 58 10.23 5.57 -11.79
C ASP A 58 9.13 4.59 -12.20
N ASN A 59 9.35 3.90 -13.31
CA ASN A 59 8.47 2.88 -13.85
C ASN A 59 8.24 1.78 -12.80
N ASP A 60 7.14 1.86 -12.06
CA ASP A 60 6.78 0.94 -10.96
C ASP A 60 6.54 -0.53 -11.41
N ASP A 61 6.72 -0.83 -12.70
CA ASP A 61 6.57 -2.19 -13.26
C ASP A 61 7.66 -3.16 -12.76
N ASP A 62 8.76 -2.66 -12.18
CA ASP A 62 9.86 -3.50 -11.68
C ASP A 62 9.64 -4.04 -10.25
N ILE A 63 8.79 -3.41 -9.42
CA ILE A 63 8.49 -3.91 -8.06
C ILE A 63 7.58 -5.14 -8.11
N VAL A 64 6.63 -5.20 -9.06
CA VAL A 64 5.75 -6.37 -9.26
C VAL A 64 6.45 -7.57 -9.88
N LYS A 65 7.68 -7.42 -10.38
CA LYS A 65 8.44 -8.50 -11.02
C LYS A 65 9.36 -9.26 -10.06
N THR A 66 9.50 -8.78 -8.82
CA THR A 66 10.41 -9.35 -7.80
C THR A 66 9.67 -9.96 -6.59
N LEU A 67 8.35 -10.10 -6.67
CA LEU A 67 7.53 -10.93 -5.77
C LEU A 67 7.18 -12.24 -6.46
#